data_AF-A0A239E1J3-F1
#
_entry.id   AF-A0A239E1J3-F1
#
_cell.length_a   1.000
_cell.length_b   1.000
_cell.length_c   1.000
_cell.angle_alpha   90.00
_cell.angle_beta   90.00
_cell.angle_gamma   90.00
#
_symmetry.space_group_name_H-M   'P 1'
#
loop_
_entity.id
_entity.type
_entity.pdbx_description
1 polymer ?
#
loop_
_entity_poly.entity_id
_entity_poly.type
_entity_poly.pdbx_seq_one_letter_code
_entity_poly.pdbx_strand_id
1 'polypeptide(L)'
;MPRFRRPSRLLTSALAVLLAATAATAATPASANAPEPYTEPPFAAACDWHAYGEGETPDPWLWLSDPVCVEYSKRDITLDNGGAVRFLLAEPARFALALPVCRYYQRDHWSVQSTTGAVPYVSWDGRYWFDKRGRRAAMLLTNFKVGGVTAGIGDLVAALRPHLPELADVLEAYGDEAGETGLAVSLPFSLLCAGR
;
A
#
# COMPACT_ATOMS: atom_id res chain seq x y z
N MET A 1 -21.84 77.49 1.83
CA MET A 1 -22.24 76.27 2.55
C MET A 1 -21.08 75.29 2.58
N PRO A 2 -20.84 74.58 3.69
CA PRO A 2 -19.49 74.24 4.16
C PRO A 2 -19.02 72.85 3.73
N ARG A 3 -17.73 72.75 3.39
CA ARG A 3 -16.96 71.50 3.27
C ARG A 3 -16.69 70.94 4.67
N PHE A 4 -17.15 69.72 4.97
CA PHE A 4 -16.73 69.01 6.18
C PHE A 4 -15.44 68.20 5.93
N ARG A 5 -14.44 68.47 6.77
CA ARG A 5 -13.16 67.75 6.87
C ARG A 5 -13.30 66.54 7.83
N ARG A 6 -12.70 65.41 7.40
CA ARG A 6 -12.10 64.23 8.06
C ARG A 6 -12.18 64.09 9.60
N PRO A 7 -12.18 62.84 10.13
CA PRO A 7 -10.88 62.26 10.53
C PRO A 7 -10.69 60.78 10.23
N SER A 8 -9.45 60.46 9.85
CA SER A 8 -8.81 59.15 9.95
C SER A 8 -8.83 58.65 11.41
N ARG A 9 -9.14 57.37 11.63
CA ARG A 9 -8.90 56.72 12.92
C ARG A 9 -7.60 55.91 12.87
N LEU A 10 -6.67 56.37 13.69
CA LEU A 10 -5.42 55.74 14.08
C LEU A 10 -5.68 54.52 14.99
N LEU A 11 -4.98 53.42 14.70
CA LEU A 11 -4.08 52.63 15.57
C LEU A 11 -4.50 52.17 17.00
N THR A 12 -3.93 51.01 17.36
CA THR A 12 -3.75 50.35 18.69
C THR A 12 -4.94 49.52 19.20
N SER A 13 -4.83 48.29 19.71
CA SER A 13 -3.81 47.58 20.52
C SER A 13 -3.92 46.06 20.25
N ALA A 14 -2.84 45.30 20.03
CA ALA A 14 -2.02 44.56 21.01
C ALA A 14 -2.77 43.56 21.93
N LEU A 15 -2.16 42.37 22.11
CA LEU A 15 -2.35 41.32 23.13
C LEU A 15 -3.30 40.13 22.83
N ALA A 16 -2.71 39.04 22.35
CA ALA A 16 -2.95 37.68 22.89
C ALA A 16 -1.76 36.77 22.54
N VAL A 17 -0.63 37.01 23.18
CA VAL A 17 0.31 35.94 23.55
C VAL A 17 -0.42 35.07 24.56
N LEU A 18 -0.73 33.81 24.23
CA LEU A 18 -0.87 32.66 25.16
C LEU A 18 -1.55 31.51 24.41
N LEU A 19 -0.75 30.54 23.96
CA LEU A 19 -0.88 29.09 24.16
C LEU A 19 0.26 28.47 23.34
N ALA A 20 1.44 28.36 23.95
CA ALA A 20 1.86 27.12 24.61
C ALA A 20 2.26 26.04 23.59
N ALA A 21 3.56 25.99 23.35
CA ALA A 21 4.33 24.75 23.22
C ALA A 21 3.61 23.60 22.52
N THR A 22 3.54 23.63 21.20
CA THR A 22 3.65 22.38 20.44
C THR A 22 5.09 21.90 20.62
N ALA A 23 5.30 21.14 21.69
CA ALA A 23 6.46 20.27 21.80
C ALA A 23 6.57 19.55 20.46
N ALA A 24 7.63 19.86 19.71
CA ALA A 24 8.10 18.98 18.67
C ALA A 24 8.46 17.68 19.39
N THR A 25 7.50 16.74 19.45
CA THR A 25 7.82 15.34 19.62
C THR A 25 8.73 15.00 18.46
N ALA A 26 10.03 15.04 18.73
CA ALA A 26 11.01 14.33 17.94
C ALA A 26 10.51 12.89 17.92
N ALA A 27 9.83 12.50 16.83
CA ALA A 27 9.60 11.11 16.54
C ALA A 27 10.99 10.51 16.46
N THR A 28 11.36 9.76 17.50
CA THR A 28 12.52 8.89 17.45
C THR A 28 12.33 8.05 16.20
N PRO A 29 13.30 8.01 15.26
CA PRO A 29 13.20 7.04 14.18
C PRO A 29 13.17 5.68 14.87
N ALA A 30 12.00 5.02 14.84
CA ALA A 30 11.96 3.62 15.15
C ALA A 30 13.00 2.98 14.23
N SER A 31 14.03 2.35 14.80
CA SER A 31 14.95 1.53 14.02
C SER A 31 14.09 0.50 13.30
N ALA A 32 13.77 0.77 12.04
CA ALA A 32 13.19 -0.22 11.16
C ALA A 32 14.26 -1.28 11.01
N ASN A 33 13.99 -2.48 11.54
CA ASN A 33 14.83 -3.63 11.26
C ASN A 33 15.00 -3.74 9.74
N ALA A 34 16.17 -4.19 9.30
CA ALA A 34 16.40 -4.47 7.88
C ALA A 34 15.27 -5.38 7.36
N PRO A 35 14.79 -5.16 6.12
CA PRO A 35 13.79 -6.02 5.53
C PRO A 35 14.26 -7.48 5.55
N GLU A 36 13.37 -8.38 5.95
CA GLU A 36 13.58 -9.82 5.94
C GLU A 36 13.00 -10.41 4.64
N PRO A 37 13.42 -11.61 4.20
CA PRO A 37 12.75 -12.32 3.12
C PRO A 37 11.26 -12.53 3.40
N TYR A 38 10.44 -12.57 2.35
CA TYR A 38 9.02 -12.85 2.49
C TYR A 38 8.79 -14.23 3.14
N THR A 39 7.77 -14.28 4.00
CA THR A 39 7.23 -15.54 4.55
C THR A 39 5.71 -15.45 4.55
N GLU A 40 5.02 -16.58 4.39
CA GLU A 40 3.57 -16.64 4.54
C GLU A 40 3.15 -16.25 5.97
N PRO A 41 1.97 -15.62 6.16
CA PRO A 41 1.52 -15.24 7.49
C PRO A 41 1.27 -16.50 8.34
N PRO A 42 1.61 -16.49 9.64
CA PRO A 42 1.35 -17.63 10.54
C PRO A 42 -0.13 -18.04 10.60
N PHE A 43 -1.04 -17.13 10.29
CA PHE A 43 -2.48 -17.35 10.29
C PHE A 43 -3.05 -17.79 8.92
N ALA A 44 -2.22 -17.99 7.89
CA ALA A 44 -2.67 -18.34 6.54
C ALA A 44 -3.59 -19.58 6.51
N ALA A 45 -3.29 -20.58 7.34
CA ALA A 45 -4.07 -21.83 7.42
C ALA A 45 -5.49 -21.63 8.00
N ALA A 46 -5.75 -20.49 8.66
CA ALA A 46 -7.05 -20.13 9.22
C ALA A 46 -7.87 -19.21 8.29
N CYS A 47 -7.39 -18.94 7.08
CA CYS A 47 -8.09 -18.08 6.13
C CYS A 47 -9.35 -18.75 5.59
N ASP A 48 -10.48 -18.04 5.74
CA ASP A 48 -11.65 -18.19 4.88
C ASP A 48 -11.58 -17.10 3.80
N TRP A 49 -11.51 -17.50 2.53
CA TRP A 49 -11.19 -16.58 1.43
C TRP A 49 -12.43 -15.93 0.84
N HIS A 50 -12.44 -14.60 0.83
CA HIS A 50 -13.46 -13.81 0.14
C HIS A 50 -12.93 -13.34 -1.21
N ALA A 51 -13.42 -13.94 -2.29
CA ALA A 51 -13.03 -13.58 -3.65
C ALA A 51 -13.91 -12.44 -4.18
N TYR A 52 -13.28 -11.47 -4.84
CA TYR A 52 -13.92 -10.29 -5.39
C TYR A 52 -13.46 -10.06 -6.84
N GLY A 53 -14.44 -9.85 -7.71
CA GLY A 53 -14.24 -9.53 -9.11
C GLY A 53 -13.83 -8.08 -9.39
N GLU A 54 -13.77 -7.75 -10.66
CA GLU A 54 -13.39 -6.43 -11.18
C GLU A 54 -14.41 -5.36 -10.75
N GLY A 55 -13.95 -4.36 -9.98
CA GLY A 55 -14.82 -3.28 -9.49
C GLY A 55 -15.74 -3.67 -8.33
N GLU A 56 -15.65 -4.89 -7.80
CA GLU A 56 -16.42 -5.27 -6.62
C GLU A 56 -15.81 -4.69 -5.34
N THR A 57 -16.69 -4.18 -4.48
CA THR A 57 -16.33 -3.66 -3.15
C THR A 57 -16.54 -4.74 -2.09
N PRO A 58 -15.64 -4.84 -1.11
CA PRO A 58 -15.79 -5.82 -0.04
C PRO A 58 -17.02 -5.55 0.85
N ASP A 59 -17.53 -6.62 1.47
CA ASP A 59 -18.61 -6.51 2.46
C ASP A 59 -18.14 -5.63 3.64
N PRO A 60 -18.87 -4.54 3.95
CA PRO A 60 -18.56 -3.67 5.09
C PRO A 60 -18.61 -4.35 6.46
N TRP A 61 -19.08 -5.58 6.61
CA TRP A 61 -19.02 -6.32 7.88
C TRP A 61 -17.76 -7.14 8.06
N LEU A 62 -16.98 -7.30 7.00
CA LEU A 62 -15.80 -8.16 7.00
C LEU A 62 -14.71 -7.69 7.97
N TRP A 63 -14.70 -6.41 8.38
CA TRP A 63 -13.76 -5.91 9.41
C TRP A 63 -13.98 -6.52 10.81
N LEU A 64 -15.09 -7.25 11.02
CA LEU A 64 -15.36 -8.01 12.24
C LEU A 64 -14.66 -9.38 12.24
N SER A 65 -14.23 -9.86 11.07
CA SER A 65 -13.50 -11.14 10.96
C SER A 65 -12.04 -10.98 11.37
N ASP A 66 -11.45 -12.07 11.86
CA ASP A 66 -10.04 -12.11 12.23
C ASP A 66 -9.46 -13.54 12.12
N PRO A 67 -8.65 -13.84 11.09
CA PRO A 67 -8.12 -12.91 10.09
C PRO A 67 -9.15 -12.53 9.01
N VAL A 68 -8.92 -11.40 8.33
CA VAL A 68 -9.58 -11.07 7.07
C VAL A 68 -8.72 -11.56 5.91
N CYS A 69 -9.23 -12.45 5.07
CA CYS A 69 -8.52 -12.97 3.91
C CYS A 69 -9.31 -12.70 2.62
N VAL A 70 -8.71 -11.99 1.67
CA VAL A 70 -9.39 -11.51 0.46
C VAL A 70 -8.58 -11.79 -0.79
N GLU A 71 -9.26 -12.15 -1.87
CA GLU A 71 -8.66 -12.34 -3.18
C GLU A 71 -9.31 -11.39 -4.18
N TYR A 72 -8.52 -10.51 -4.80
CA TYR A 72 -9.02 -9.55 -5.78
C TYR A 72 -8.54 -9.93 -7.18
N SER A 73 -9.49 -10.13 -8.10
CA SER A 73 -9.20 -10.03 -9.53
C SER A 73 -9.09 -8.55 -9.91
N LYS A 74 -7.91 -8.17 -10.42
CA LYS A 74 -7.57 -6.84 -10.94
C LYS A 74 -6.96 -6.98 -12.34
N ARG A 75 -7.54 -7.88 -13.14
CA ARG A 75 -7.08 -8.29 -14.46
C ARG A 75 -7.69 -7.45 -15.58
N ASP A 76 -8.77 -6.73 -15.31
CA ASP A 76 -9.49 -5.93 -16.30
C ASP A 76 -9.27 -4.43 -16.07
N ILE A 77 -8.01 -4.01 -15.96
CA ILE A 77 -7.67 -2.59 -15.93
C ILE A 77 -7.48 -2.13 -17.37
N THR A 78 -8.60 -1.94 -18.06
CA THR A 78 -8.68 -1.58 -19.49
C THR A 78 -9.37 -0.24 -19.71
N LEU A 79 -9.06 0.41 -20.84
CA LEU A 79 -9.68 1.69 -21.23
C LEU A 79 -10.95 1.51 -22.05
N ASP A 80 -11.04 0.44 -22.83
CA ASP A 80 -12.09 0.21 -23.82
C ASP A 80 -13.42 -0.26 -23.21
N ASN A 81 -13.40 -0.95 -22.07
CA ASN A 81 -14.58 -1.45 -21.39
C ASN A 81 -14.91 -0.73 -20.07
N GLY A 82 -14.16 0.34 -19.75
CA GLY A 82 -14.30 1.09 -18.49
C GLY A 82 -13.75 0.36 -17.26
N GLY A 83 -12.98 -0.71 -17.43
CA GLY A 83 -12.37 -1.49 -16.36
C GLY A 83 -11.46 -0.68 -15.44
N ALA A 84 -10.66 0.24 -15.99
CA ALA A 84 -9.86 1.17 -15.21
C ALA A 84 -10.72 2.08 -14.29
N VAL A 85 -11.91 2.49 -14.73
CA VAL A 85 -12.82 3.32 -13.92
C VAL A 85 -13.44 2.48 -12.80
N ARG A 86 -13.92 1.27 -13.10
CA ARG A 86 -14.48 0.34 -12.10
C ARG A 86 -13.47 0.00 -11.02
N PHE A 87 -12.21 -0.23 -11.41
CA PHE A 87 -11.10 -0.45 -10.50
C PHE A 87 -10.90 0.73 -9.54
N LEU A 88 -10.76 1.95 -10.07
CA LEU A 88 -10.53 3.16 -9.25
C LEU A 88 -11.69 3.45 -8.27
N LEU A 89 -12.92 3.09 -8.64
CA LEU A 89 -14.08 3.25 -7.77
C LEU A 89 -14.11 2.23 -6.61
N ALA A 90 -13.55 1.03 -6.82
CA ALA A 90 -13.52 -0.02 -5.81
C ALA A 90 -12.34 0.08 -4.84
N GLU A 91 -11.19 0.61 -5.30
CA GLU A 91 -9.96 0.68 -4.49
C GLU A 91 -10.13 1.37 -3.13
N PRO A 92 -10.84 2.51 -2.99
CA PRO A 92 -11.01 3.16 -1.69
C PRO A 92 -11.68 2.25 -0.65
N ALA A 93 -12.68 1.46 -1.05
CA ALA A 93 -13.36 0.52 -0.17
C ALA A 93 -12.46 -0.65 0.23
N ARG A 94 -11.68 -1.19 -0.73
CA ARG A 94 -10.70 -2.27 -0.50
C ARG A 94 -9.61 -1.83 0.48
N PHE A 95 -9.13 -0.59 0.35
CA PHE A 95 -8.18 -0.01 1.29
C PHE A 95 -8.81 0.23 2.67
N ALA A 96 -10.03 0.76 2.72
CA ALA A 96 -10.73 1.07 3.98
C ALA A 96 -10.94 -0.19 4.85
N LEU A 97 -11.21 -1.35 4.24
CA LEU A 97 -11.34 -2.64 4.95
C LEU A 97 -10.08 -3.01 5.74
N ALA A 98 -8.89 -2.73 5.21
CA ALA A 98 -7.62 -3.12 5.83
C ALA A 98 -7.24 -2.25 7.05
N LEU A 99 -7.81 -1.04 7.17
CA LEU A 99 -7.45 -0.10 8.23
C LEU A 99 -7.83 -0.60 9.65
N PRO A 100 -9.09 -1.00 9.93
CA PRO A 100 -9.52 -1.36 11.27
C PRO A 100 -9.11 -2.78 11.72
N VAL A 101 -8.72 -3.67 10.80
CA VAL A 101 -8.49 -5.08 11.11
C VAL A 101 -7.09 -5.34 11.68
N CYS A 102 -6.93 -6.43 12.45
CA CYS A 102 -5.67 -6.77 13.10
C CYS A 102 -4.80 -7.73 12.31
N ARG A 103 -5.41 -8.73 11.66
CA ARG A 103 -4.75 -9.64 10.74
C ARG A 103 -5.46 -9.57 9.39
N TYR A 104 -4.69 -9.33 8.34
CA TYR A 104 -5.19 -9.17 6.99
C TYR A 104 -4.27 -9.90 6.03
N TYR A 105 -4.85 -10.64 5.09
CA TYR A 105 -4.12 -11.28 4.02
C TYR A 105 -4.86 -11.07 2.70
N GLN A 106 -4.19 -10.44 1.75
CA GLN A 106 -4.69 -10.14 0.42
C GLN A 106 -3.87 -10.89 -0.62
N ARG A 107 -4.58 -11.45 -1.58
CA ARG A 107 -4.05 -11.94 -2.86
C ARG A 107 -4.63 -11.10 -3.98
N ASP A 108 -3.77 -10.65 -4.89
CA ASP A 108 -4.18 -9.86 -6.03
C ASP A 108 -3.70 -10.50 -7.33
N HIS A 109 -4.51 -10.38 -8.37
CA HIS A 109 -4.13 -10.73 -9.73
C HIS A 109 -4.20 -9.49 -10.62
N TRP A 110 -3.06 -8.93 -10.99
CA TRP A 110 -2.97 -7.67 -11.74
C TRP A 110 -2.72 -7.89 -13.23
N SER A 111 -3.48 -7.20 -14.07
CA SER A 111 -3.07 -6.90 -15.45
C SER A 111 -3.62 -5.57 -15.94
N VAL A 112 -2.76 -4.82 -16.62
CA VAL A 112 -3.09 -3.56 -17.28
C VAL A 112 -2.89 -3.73 -18.77
N GLN A 113 -3.91 -3.41 -19.56
CA GLN A 113 -3.91 -3.68 -21.00
C GLN A 113 -4.80 -2.66 -21.72
N SER A 114 -4.58 -2.43 -23.01
CA SER A 114 -5.36 -1.45 -23.78
C SER A 114 -6.80 -1.88 -23.97
N THR A 115 -6.99 -3.14 -24.37
CA THR A 115 -8.30 -3.70 -24.68
C THR A 115 -8.51 -5.05 -24.02
N THR A 116 -9.77 -5.44 -23.90
CA THR A 116 -10.13 -6.77 -23.39
C THR A 116 -9.45 -7.86 -24.23
N GLY A 117 -8.72 -8.78 -23.59
CA GLY A 117 -7.99 -9.86 -24.26
C GLY A 117 -6.66 -9.50 -24.92
N ALA A 118 -6.24 -8.22 -24.90
CA ALA A 118 -4.90 -7.84 -25.36
C ALA A 118 -3.80 -8.44 -24.45
N VAL A 119 -2.59 -8.60 -25.00
CA VAL A 119 -1.42 -8.90 -24.16
C VAL A 119 -1.24 -7.76 -23.15
N PRO A 120 -1.17 -8.06 -21.84
CA PRO A 120 -0.97 -7.02 -20.85
C PRO A 120 0.33 -6.26 -21.06
N TYR A 121 0.26 -4.94 -20.93
CA TYR A 121 1.44 -4.08 -20.84
C TYR A 121 2.27 -4.45 -19.62
N VAL A 122 1.59 -4.69 -18.51
CA VAL A 122 2.19 -5.17 -17.27
C VAL A 122 1.20 -6.09 -16.55
N SER A 123 1.70 -7.16 -15.93
CA SER A 123 0.91 -8.06 -15.09
C SER A 123 1.74 -8.66 -13.96
N TRP A 124 1.13 -8.98 -12.82
CA TRP A 124 1.77 -9.70 -11.71
C TRP A 124 0.72 -10.29 -10.76
N ASP A 125 1.15 -11.21 -9.91
CA ASP A 125 0.37 -11.69 -8.78
C ASP A 125 0.98 -11.15 -7.47
N GLY A 126 0.16 -10.53 -6.64
CA GLY A 126 0.57 -9.93 -5.38
C GLY A 126 0.06 -10.73 -4.18
N ARG A 127 0.88 -10.88 -3.15
CA ARG A 127 0.49 -11.37 -1.83
C ARG A 127 0.90 -10.34 -0.78
N TYR A 128 -0.05 -9.84 -0.01
CA TYR A 128 0.19 -8.79 0.98
C TYR A 128 -0.45 -9.19 2.28
N TRP A 129 0.28 -9.17 3.39
CA TRP A 129 -0.31 -9.45 4.68
C TRP A 129 0.27 -8.58 5.77
N PHE A 130 -0.53 -8.38 6.82
CA PHE A 130 -0.04 -7.87 8.09
C PHE A 130 -0.66 -8.62 9.25
N ASP A 131 0.12 -8.70 10.33
CA ASP A 131 -0.29 -9.07 11.67
C ASP A 131 0.12 -7.94 12.61
N LYS A 132 -0.84 -7.09 12.99
CA LYS A 132 -0.59 -5.98 13.93
C LYS A 132 -0.33 -6.48 15.37
N ARG A 133 -0.74 -7.71 15.71
CA ARG A 133 -0.46 -8.34 17.02
C ARG A 133 0.94 -8.94 17.05
N GLY A 134 1.28 -9.69 16.00
CA GLY A 134 2.63 -10.22 15.75
C GLY A 134 3.65 -9.15 15.35
N ARG A 135 3.19 -7.93 15.06
CA ARG A 135 3.97 -6.77 14.62
C ARG A 135 4.79 -7.05 13.36
N ARG A 136 4.19 -7.73 12.38
CA ARG A 136 4.84 -8.07 11.12
C ARG A 136 3.93 -7.71 9.95
N ALA A 137 4.54 -7.32 8.85
CA ALA A 137 3.88 -7.25 7.55
C ALA A 137 4.81 -7.82 6.50
N ALA A 138 4.26 -8.36 5.43
CA ALA A 138 5.06 -8.75 4.29
C ALA A 138 4.30 -8.54 2.98
N MET A 139 5.07 -8.38 1.92
CA MET A 139 4.59 -8.31 0.55
C MET A 139 5.43 -9.22 -0.32
N LEU A 140 4.78 -9.85 -1.29
CA LEU A 140 5.41 -10.64 -2.32
C LEU A 140 4.76 -10.27 -3.65
N LEU A 141 5.59 -10.01 -4.64
CA LEU A 141 5.21 -9.89 -6.03
C LEU A 141 5.77 -11.11 -6.75
N THR A 142 4.94 -11.80 -7.54
CA THR A 142 5.31 -12.96 -8.35
C THR A 142 4.78 -12.80 -9.76
N ASN A 143 5.29 -13.59 -10.71
CA ASN A 143 4.82 -13.60 -12.09
C ASN A 143 4.83 -12.21 -12.76
N PHE A 144 5.79 -11.34 -12.41
CA PHE A 144 5.90 -10.02 -13.05
C PHE A 144 6.21 -10.18 -14.54
N LYS A 145 5.40 -9.54 -15.38
CA LYS A 145 5.58 -9.54 -16.83
C LYS A 145 5.42 -8.14 -17.38
N VAL A 146 6.20 -7.83 -18.41
CA VAL A 146 6.07 -6.62 -19.24
C VAL A 146 5.88 -7.06 -20.69
N GLY A 147 4.77 -6.65 -21.31
CA GLY A 147 4.44 -7.08 -22.68
C GLY A 147 4.36 -8.61 -22.85
N GLY A 148 3.93 -9.32 -21.81
CA GLY A 148 3.86 -10.79 -21.79
C GLY A 148 5.19 -11.52 -21.51
N VAL A 149 6.31 -10.81 -21.46
CA VAL A 149 7.63 -11.38 -21.12
C VAL A 149 7.84 -11.29 -19.61
N THR A 150 8.19 -12.40 -18.96
CA THR A 150 8.59 -12.38 -17.54
C THR A 150 9.77 -11.44 -17.37
N ALA A 151 9.62 -10.48 -16.46
CA ALA A 151 10.67 -9.57 -16.07
C ALA A 151 10.88 -9.76 -14.56
N GLY A 152 12.11 -9.91 -14.10
CA GLY A 152 12.39 -10.12 -12.68
C GLY A 152 13.29 -9.09 -12.06
N ILE A 153 13.36 -9.12 -10.72
CA ILE A 153 14.52 -8.55 -10.03
C ILE A 153 15.81 -9.10 -10.62
N GLY A 154 15.86 -10.39 -11.00
CA GLY A 154 17.00 -10.97 -11.70
C GLY A 154 17.38 -10.27 -13.02
N ASP A 155 16.42 -9.90 -13.87
CA ASP A 155 16.69 -9.18 -15.12
C ASP A 155 17.14 -7.74 -14.87
N LEU A 156 16.56 -7.10 -13.85
CA LEU A 156 16.95 -5.76 -13.42
C LEU A 156 18.34 -5.78 -12.78
N VAL A 157 18.65 -6.75 -11.92
CA VAL A 157 19.97 -7.00 -11.32
C VAL A 157 21.00 -7.22 -12.42
N ALA A 158 20.71 -8.09 -13.41
CA ALA A 158 21.60 -8.34 -14.54
C ALA A 158 21.89 -7.07 -15.36
N ALA A 159 20.87 -6.25 -15.61
CA ALA A 159 21.01 -4.99 -16.35
C ALA A 159 21.75 -3.89 -15.56
N LEU A 160 21.54 -3.82 -14.24
CA LEU A 160 22.12 -2.79 -13.38
C LEU A 160 23.53 -3.12 -12.93
N ARG A 161 23.90 -4.40 -12.78
CA ARG A 161 25.20 -4.84 -12.26
C ARG A 161 26.42 -4.21 -12.94
N PRO A 162 26.46 -3.98 -14.27
CA PRO A 162 27.57 -3.29 -14.93
C PRO A 162 27.71 -1.80 -14.62
N HIS A 163 26.64 -1.15 -14.12
CA HIS A 163 26.57 0.31 -13.98
C HIS A 163 26.37 0.78 -12.54
N LEU A 164 25.63 0.02 -11.73
CA LEU A 164 25.24 0.32 -10.35
C LEU A 164 25.35 -0.97 -9.49
N PRO A 165 26.56 -1.50 -9.25
CA PRO A 165 26.75 -2.80 -8.60
C PRO A 165 26.21 -2.85 -7.17
N GLU A 166 26.38 -1.78 -6.37
CA GLU A 166 25.83 -1.74 -5.00
C GLU A 166 24.29 -1.80 -4.97
N LEU A 167 23.62 -1.16 -5.94
CA LEU A 167 22.16 -1.25 -6.07
C LEU A 167 21.72 -2.63 -6.54
N ALA A 168 22.48 -3.24 -7.45
CA ALA A 168 22.21 -4.60 -7.92
C ALA A 168 22.35 -5.63 -6.77
N ASP A 169 23.35 -5.49 -5.89
CA ASP A 169 23.53 -6.38 -4.75
C ASP A 169 22.42 -6.21 -3.70
N VAL A 170 21.96 -4.98 -3.49
CA VAL A 170 20.77 -4.70 -2.67
C VAL A 170 19.57 -5.40 -3.29
N LEU A 171 19.29 -5.21 -4.59
CA LEU A 171 18.14 -5.81 -5.28
C LEU A 171 18.21 -7.33 -5.35
N GLU A 172 19.38 -7.92 -5.54
CA GLU A 172 19.58 -9.39 -5.52
C GLU A 172 19.22 -9.99 -4.16
N ALA A 173 19.41 -9.25 -3.06
CA ALA A 173 18.95 -9.67 -1.74
C ALA A 173 17.43 -9.58 -1.53
N TYR A 174 16.67 -8.96 -2.46
CA TYR A 174 15.21 -8.78 -2.38
C TYR A 174 14.41 -9.73 -3.29
N GLY A 175 15.05 -10.45 -4.20
CA GLY A 175 14.36 -11.35 -5.13
C GLY A 175 15.07 -12.70 -5.24
N ASP A 176 14.36 -13.77 -4.89
CA ASP A 176 14.89 -15.14 -4.95
C ASP A 176 14.96 -15.67 -6.40
N GLU A 177 14.09 -15.17 -7.31
CA GLU A 177 13.99 -15.61 -8.71
C GLU A 177 13.55 -14.50 -9.68
N ALA A 178 13.69 -14.75 -10.99
CA ALA A 178 13.19 -13.84 -12.02
C ALA A 178 11.65 -13.80 -12.05
N GLY A 179 11.08 -12.62 -11.81
CA GLY A 179 9.64 -12.38 -11.76
C GLY A 179 9.11 -12.21 -10.33
N GLU A 180 10.01 -12.34 -9.34
CA GLU A 180 9.69 -12.33 -7.93
C GLU A 180 10.40 -11.20 -7.17
N THR A 181 9.73 -10.64 -6.17
CA THR A 181 10.31 -9.70 -5.21
C THR A 181 9.49 -9.76 -3.93
N GLY A 182 10.13 -10.02 -2.80
CA GLY A 182 9.42 -10.22 -1.54
C GLY A 182 10.17 -9.61 -0.36
N LEU A 183 9.44 -9.00 0.57
CA LEU A 183 10.02 -8.51 1.81
C LEU A 183 9.02 -8.58 2.97
N ALA A 184 9.56 -8.75 4.16
CA ALA A 184 8.88 -8.63 5.43
C ALA A 184 9.50 -7.51 6.27
N VAL A 185 8.66 -6.81 7.03
CA VAL A 185 9.05 -5.71 7.91
C VAL A 185 8.40 -5.84 9.27
N SER A 186 9.03 -5.23 10.27
CA SER A 186 8.44 -5.06 11.59
C SER A 186 7.47 -3.88 11.61
N LEU A 187 6.32 -4.05 12.25
CA LEU A 187 5.33 -2.99 12.47
C LEU A 187 5.49 -2.37 13.86
N PRO A 188 5.11 -1.10 14.05
CA PRO A 188 4.96 -0.53 15.38
C PRO A 188 3.85 -1.24 16.16
N PHE A 189 3.89 -1.13 17.48
CA PHE A 189 2.82 -1.63 18.34
C PHE A 189 1.48 -0.93 18.02
N SER A 190 0.40 -1.71 17.96
CA SER A 190 -0.95 -1.20 17.70
C SER A 190 -1.84 -1.33 18.93
N LEU A 191 -2.23 -0.20 19.52
CA LEU A 191 -3.18 -0.16 20.64
C LEU A 191 -4.55 -0.75 20.25
N LEU A 192 -4.96 -0.61 18.99
CA LEU A 192 -6.23 -1.14 18.47
C LEU A 192 -6.31 -2.67 18.56
N CYS A 193 -5.15 -3.34 18.50
CA CYS A 193 -5.05 -4.79 18.44
C CYS A 193 -4.51 -5.43 19.73
N ALA A 194 -4.23 -4.63 20.75
CA ALA A 194 -3.61 -5.08 22.00
C ALA A 194 -4.55 -5.91 22.90
N GLY A 195 -5.87 -5.89 22.67
CA GLY A 195 -6.88 -6.56 23.50
C GLY A 195 -7.90 -7.37 22.72
N ARG A 196 -7.62 -7.72 21.46
CA ARG A 196 -8.45 -8.60 20.63
C ARG A 196 -7.72 -9.92 20.40
#